data_AF-A0A932NE05-F1
#
_entry.id   AF-A0A932NE05-F1
#
_cell.length_a   1.000
_cell.length_b   1.000
_cell.length_c   1.000
_cell.angle_alpha   90.00
_cell.angle_beta   90.00
_cell.angle_gamma   90.00
#
_symmetry.space_group_name_H-M   'P 1'
#
loop_
_entity.id
_entity.type
_entity.pdbx_description
1 polymer ?
#
loop_
_entity_poly.entity_id
_entity_poly.type
_entity_poly.pdbx_seq_one_letter_code
_entity_poly.pdbx_strand_id
1 'polypeptide(L)'
;VDNRIFISGDTKFDRELIDMYSNRSEWMFHDSQINPNPVHACLPELKTLPEEITKKMFLMHYPDNAKANPIEEFAGWAQQGMRYIFD
;
A
#
# COMPACT_ATOMS: atom_id res chain seq x y z
N VAL A 1 -15.24 -6.88 -11.35
CA VAL A 1 -14.34 -7.24 -10.22
C VAL A 1 -15.15 -6.99 -8.94
N ASP A 2 -15.04 -7.86 -7.95
CA ASP A 2 -15.94 -8.02 -6.78
C ASP A 2 -15.73 -7.02 -5.63
N ASN A 3 -15.02 -5.92 -5.89
CA ASN A 3 -14.64 -4.88 -4.93
C ASN A 3 -13.79 -5.34 -3.74
N ARG A 4 -13.36 -6.60 -3.64
CA ARG A 4 -12.58 -7.05 -2.47
C ARG A 4 -11.17 -6.48 -2.44
N ILE A 5 -10.55 -6.29 -3.62
CA ILE A 5 -9.14 -5.92 -3.73
C ILE A 5 -8.99 -4.59 -4.47
N PHE A 6 -8.27 -3.65 -3.84
CA PHE A 6 -7.72 -2.47 -4.49
C PHE A 6 -6.25 -2.71 -4.83
N ILE A 7 -5.86 -2.38 -6.06
CA ILE A 7 -4.47 -2.41 -6.52
C ILE A 7 -4.19 -1.09 -7.21
N SER A 8 -3.19 -0.33 -6.75
CA SER A 8 -2.73 0.85 -7.49
C SER A 8 -1.63 0.48 -8.49
N GLY A 9 -1.48 1.30 -9.52
CA GLY A 9 -0.21 1.41 -10.25
C GLY A 9 0.72 2.40 -9.55
N ASP A 10 1.78 2.79 -10.26
CA ASP A 10 2.65 3.91 -9.86
C ASP A 10 1.81 5.18 -9.71
N THR A 11 1.81 5.76 -8.52
CA THR A 11 1.01 6.94 -8.21
C THR A 11 1.64 7.74 -7.10
N LYS A 12 1.49 9.07 -7.15
CA LYS A 12 1.76 9.91 -5.99
C LYS A 12 0.78 9.59 -4.87
N PHE A 13 1.15 10.01 -3.65
CA PHE A 13 0.24 10.00 -2.53
C PHE A 13 -0.98 10.89 -2.83
N ASP A 14 -2.14 10.25 -2.89
CA ASP A 14 -3.45 10.88 -3.04
C ASP A 14 -4.36 10.32 -1.95
N ARG A 15 -4.56 11.11 -0.90
CA ARG A 15 -5.37 10.73 0.25
C ARG A 15 -6.84 10.50 -0.13
N GLU A 16 -7.38 11.32 -1.03
CA GLU A 16 -8.79 11.22 -1.43
C GLU A 16 -9.03 9.93 -2.21
N LEU A 17 -8.10 9.55 -3.09
CA LEU A 17 -8.16 8.28 -3.81
C LEU A 17 -8.13 7.09 -2.84
N ILE A 18 -7.19 7.09 -1.89
CA ILE A 18 -7.06 6.02 -0.91
C ILE A 18 -8.34 5.92 -0.06
N ASP A 19 -8.87 7.04 0.43
CA ASP A 19 -10.09 7.06 1.25
C ASP A 19 -11.34 6.63 0.45
N MET A 20 -11.41 6.93 -0.84
CA MET A 20 -12.50 6.52 -1.71
C MET A 20 -12.60 4.99 -1.83
N TYR A 21 -11.46 4.30 -1.89
CA TYR A 21 -11.40 2.86 -2.05
C TYR A 21 -11.25 2.11 -0.74
N SER A 22 -10.76 2.74 0.34
CA SER A 22 -10.58 2.08 1.63
C SER A 22 -11.88 1.47 2.15
N ASN A 23 -13.02 2.15 2.04
CA ASN A 23 -14.30 1.59 2.48
C ASN A 23 -14.90 0.54 1.52
N ARG A 24 -14.34 0.42 0.31
CA ARG A 24 -14.85 -0.49 -0.73
C ARG A 24 -14.05 -1.78 -0.78
N SER A 25 -12.77 -1.75 -0.44
CA SER A 25 -11.86 -2.88 -0.49
C SER A 25 -11.61 -3.52 0.88
N GLU A 26 -11.57 -4.85 0.89
CA GLU A 26 -11.12 -5.67 1.99
C GLU A 26 -9.59 -5.61 2.17
N TRP A 27 -8.85 -5.63 1.05
CA TRP A 27 -7.39 -5.54 1.03
C TRP A 27 -6.90 -4.56 -0.04
N MET A 28 -5.77 -3.93 0.23
CA MET A 28 -5.15 -2.93 -0.64
C MET A 28 -3.72 -3.33 -0.95
N PHE A 29 -3.32 -3.24 -2.22
CA PHE A 29 -1.94 -3.33 -2.67
C PHE A 29 -1.58 -1.96 -3.24
N HIS A 30 -0.65 -1.27 -2.60
CA HIS A 30 -0.38 0.12 -2.93
C HIS A 30 1.09 0.38 -3.20
N ASP A 31 1.32 1.22 -4.20
CA ASP A 31 2.63 1.75 -4.56
C ASP A 31 3.30 2.40 -3.35
N SER A 32 4.58 2.09 -3.15
CA SER A 32 5.33 2.54 -2.00
C SER A 32 6.82 2.55 -2.30
N GLN A 33 7.42 3.71 -2.07
CA GLN A 33 8.86 3.88 -2.02
C GLN A 33 9.31 4.44 -0.67
N ILE A 34 10.60 4.41 -0.40
CA ILE A 34 11.13 4.83 0.91
C ILE A 34 11.09 6.36 1.08
N ASN A 35 11.54 7.09 0.05
CA ASN A 35 11.70 8.54 0.11
C ASN A 35 10.78 9.23 -0.90
N PRO A 36 10.39 10.50 -0.71
CA PRO A 36 9.56 11.22 -1.66
C PRO A 36 10.16 11.30 -3.08
N ASN A 37 9.33 11.17 -4.12
CA ASN A 37 9.74 11.37 -5.51
C ASN A 37 8.56 11.86 -6.39
N PRO A 38 8.82 12.30 -7.65
CA PRO A 38 7.78 12.87 -8.53
C PRO A 38 6.75 11.89 -9.10
N VAL A 39 6.83 10.60 -8.81
CA VAL A 39 6.04 9.53 -9.44
C VAL A 39 5.30 8.69 -8.40
N HIS A 40 5.98 8.28 -7.31
CA HIS A 40 5.50 7.27 -6.37
C HIS A 40 5.14 7.85 -4.99
N ALA A 41 4.17 7.24 -4.31
CA ALA A 41 3.83 7.52 -2.93
C ALA A 41 4.97 7.06 -2.00
N CYS A 42 5.31 7.83 -0.98
CA CYS A 42 6.40 7.46 -0.08
C CYS A 42 5.93 7.00 1.30
N LEU A 43 6.75 6.19 1.95
CA LEU A 43 6.45 5.59 3.25
C LEU A 43 6.04 6.62 4.31
N PRO A 44 6.74 7.77 4.49
CA PRO A 44 6.30 8.80 5.44
C PRO A 44 4.87 9.33 5.19
N GLU A 45 4.45 9.47 3.93
CA GLU A 45 3.10 9.92 3.59
C GLU A 45 2.07 8.82 3.89
N LEU A 46 2.36 7.58 3.51
CA LEU A 46 1.49 6.44 3.78
C LEU A 46 1.30 6.19 5.28
N LYS A 47 2.32 6.46 6.10
CA LYS A 47 2.22 6.36 7.57
C LYS A 47 1.28 7.40 8.19
N THR A 48 0.82 8.39 7.44
CA THR A 48 -0.21 9.35 7.89
C THR A 48 -1.64 8.82 7.75
N LEU A 49 -1.81 7.66 7.10
CA LEU A 49 -3.11 7.04 6.94
C LEU A 49 -3.63 6.51 8.29
N PRO A 50 -4.95 6.49 8.49
CA PRO A 50 -5.57 5.85 9.64
C PRO A 50 -5.22 4.36 9.73
N GLU A 51 -5.15 3.83 10.95
CA GLU A 51 -4.74 2.46 11.25
C GLU A 51 -5.65 1.42 10.56
N GLU A 52 -6.94 1.70 10.40
CA GLU A 52 -7.90 0.84 9.70
C GLU A 52 -7.60 0.69 8.20
N ILE A 53 -6.85 1.64 7.62
CA ILE A 53 -6.39 1.58 6.22
C ILE A 53 -5.05 0.86 6.17
N THR A 54 -4.08 1.25 7.00
CA THR A 54 -2.72 0.68 6.94
C THR A 54 -2.73 -0.81 7.22
N LYS A 55 -3.51 -1.29 8.22
CA LYS A 55 -3.58 -2.71 8.60
C LYS A 55 -4.01 -3.67 7.49
N LYS A 56 -4.69 -3.17 6.46
CA LYS A 56 -5.12 -3.96 5.30
C LYS A 56 -4.38 -3.61 4.01
N MET A 57 -3.32 -2.82 4.11
CA MET A 57 -2.52 -2.37 2.98
C MET A 57 -1.19 -3.11 2.92
N PHE A 58 -0.98 -3.87 1.84
CA PHE A 58 0.32 -4.37 1.41
C PHE A 58 1.05 -3.32 0.58
N LEU A 59 2.33 -3.13 0.86
CA LEU A 59 3.19 -2.20 0.15
C LEU A 59 3.90 -2.91 -1.01
N MET A 60 3.80 -2.37 -2.22
CA MET A 60 4.43 -2.90 -3.44
C MET A 60 5.33 -1.84 -4.10
N HIS A 61 6.09 -2.22 -5.13
CA HIS A 61 6.98 -1.33 -5.89
C HIS A 61 8.13 -0.71 -5.07
N TYR A 62 8.48 -1.35 -3.97
CA TYR A 62 9.57 -0.92 -3.10
C TYR A 62 10.94 -1.44 -3.59
N PRO A 63 12.04 -0.71 -3.34
CA PRO A 63 13.39 -1.16 -3.69
C PRO A 63 13.86 -2.34 -2.82
N ASP A 64 14.84 -3.13 -3.27
CA ASP A 64 15.32 -4.32 -2.54
C ASP A 64 15.76 -4.03 -1.10
N ASN A 65 16.31 -2.84 -0.85
CA ASN A 65 16.75 -2.39 0.48
C ASN A 65 15.62 -1.86 1.38
N ALA A 66 14.37 -1.80 0.89
CA ALA A 66 13.24 -1.25 1.62
C ALA A 66 12.92 -2.00 2.91
N LYS A 67 13.24 -3.30 2.97
CA LYS A 67 12.95 -4.18 4.11
C LYS A 67 13.61 -3.77 5.42
N ALA A 68 14.57 -2.85 5.40
CA ALA A 68 15.16 -2.27 6.60
C ALA A 68 14.26 -1.21 7.27
N ASN A 69 13.18 -0.78 6.62
CA ASN A 69 12.28 0.23 7.15
C ASN A 69 11.13 -0.42 7.95
N PRO A 70 10.81 0.10 9.14
CA PRO A 70 9.70 -0.39 9.96
C PRO A 70 8.35 -0.10 9.28
N ILE A 71 7.49 -1.13 9.21
CA ILE A 71 6.17 -1.08 8.57
C ILE A 71 5.11 -1.83 9.40
N GLU A 72 5.25 -1.85 10.73
CA GLU A 72 4.40 -2.61 11.65
C GLU A 72 2.93 -2.18 11.60
N GLU A 73 2.64 -0.97 11.13
CA GLU A 73 1.28 -0.49 10.92
C GLU A 73 0.62 -1.02 9.64
N PHE A 74 1.40 -1.61 8.73
CA PHE A 74 0.94 -2.13 7.44
C PHE A 74 0.69 -3.65 7.47
N ALA A 75 -0.09 -4.15 6.50
CA ALA A 75 -0.28 -5.61 6.33
C ALA A 75 1.01 -6.35 5.95
N GLY A 76 1.98 -5.62 5.40
CA GLY A 76 3.32 -6.11 5.10
C GLY A 76 3.83 -5.67 3.73
N TRP A 77 5.02 -6.13 3.38
CA TRP A 77 5.56 -6.01 2.03
C TRP A 77 4.92 -7.06 1.12
N ALA A 78 4.39 -6.64 -0.03
CA ALA A 78 3.94 -7.53 -1.08
C ALA A 78 5.13 -8.26 -1.71
N GLN A 79 5.16 -9.59 -1.66
CA GLN A 79 6.30 -10.39 -2.04
C GLN A 79 6.23 -10.82 -3.51
N GLN A 80 7.35 -10.68 -4.21
CA GLN A 80 7.49 -11.15 -5.59
C GLN A 80 7.26 -12.67 -5.68
N GLY A 81 6.47 -13.09 -6.68
CA GLY A 81 6.19 -14.51 -6.94
C GLY A 81 5.22 -15.15 -5.95
N MET A 82 4.68 -14.40 -5.00
CA MET A 82 3.72 -14.91 -4.04
C MET A 82 2.28 -14.78 -4.53
N ARG A 83 1.47 -15.77 -4.18
CA ARG A 83 0.02 -15.77 -4.41
C ARG A 83 -0.69 -15.35 -3.12
N TYR A 84 -1.48 -14.30 -3.22
CA TYR A 84 -2.37 -13.83 -2.16
C TYR A 84 -3.76 -14.42 -2.40
N ILE A 85 -4.30 -15.12 -1.40
CA ILE A 85 -5.60 -15.80 -1.47
C ILE A 85 -6.47 -15.23 -0.36
N PHE A 86 -7.66 -14.76 -0.73
CA PHE A 86 -8.64 -14.14 0.17
C PHE A 86 -9.94 -14.93 0.00
N ASP A 87 -10.16 -15.88 0.92
CA ASP A 87 -11.38 -16.70 0.95
C ASP A 87 -12.52 -15.92 1.63
#